data_AF-A0A6H0ZY46-F1
#
_entry.id   AF-A0A6H0ZY46-F1
#
_cell.length_a   1.000
_cell.length_b   1.000
_cell.length_c   1.000
_cell.angle_alpha   90.00
_cell.angle_beta   90.00
_cell.angle_gamma   90.00
#
_symmetry.space_group_name_H-M   'P 1'
#
loop_
_entity.id
_entity.type
_entity.pdbx_description
1 polymer ?
#
loop_
_entity_poly.entity_id
_entity_poly.type
_entity_poly.pdbx_seq_one_letter_code
_entity_poly.pdbx_strand_id
1 'polypeptide(L)'
;MALSDMQAVILERIIEAIDTDMAMPGATGPRMYGSAMPEYIHDAAELNTLEFVDEHLTGGMHTRHRNAAIDAVTERRAKCSKVRIGRMEEALAWVPMFVWDHEMRVVLFDYARVKANGWDWTRFISARNRRNPQKKAWVKRTLYRWIEKSLQQIECGIVNKSILLMDTAGLQVAHGEAKHTGKSIRSGLRSWTSPEEMPAA
;
A
#
# COMPACT_ATOMS: atom_id res chain seq x y z
N MET A 1 -9.90 -16.01 -13.82
CA MET A 1 -9.01 -15.90 -12.65
C MET A 1 -9.89 -16.18 -11.47
N ALA A 2 -9.59 -17.22 -10.71
CA ALA A 2 -10.28 -17.52 -9.46
C ALA A 2 -9.33 -17.09 -8.35
N LEU A 3 -9.75 -16.15 -7.51
CA LEU A 3 -8.96 -15.67 -6.38
C LEU A 3 -9.60 -16.21 -5.09
N SER A 4 -8.79 -16.44 -4.06
CA SER A 4 -9.34 -16.60 -2.71
C SER A 4 -9.95 -15.28 -2.23
N ASP A 5 -10.85 -15.33 -1.25
CA ASP A 5 -11.44 -14.12 -0.67
C ASP A 5 -10.37 -13.16 -0.15
N MET A 6 -9.33 -13.69 0.50
CA MET A 6 -8.20 -12.91 0.98
C MET A 6 -7.41 -12.26 -0.15
N GLN A 7 -7.14 -12.99 -1.24
CA GLN A 7 -6.46 -12.44 -2.42
C GLN A 7 -7.30 -11.37 -3.12
N ALA A 8 -8.62 -11.52 -3.14
CA ALA A 8 -9.54 -10.50 -3.65
C ALA A 8 -9.45 -9.21 -2.81
N VAL A 9 -9.47 -9.33 -1.47
CA VAL A 9 -9.31 -8.19 -0.56
C VAL A 9 -7.95 -7.50 -0.73
N ILE A 10 -6.86 -8.26 -0.86
CA ILE A 10 -5.52 -7.70 -1.11
C ILE A 10 -5.51 -6.93 -2.42
N LEU A 11 -6.08 -7.51 -3.49
CA LEU A 11 -6.14 -6.87 -4.80
C LEU A 11 -6.98 -5.58 -4.76
N GLU A 12 -8.14 -5.60 -4.10
CA GLU A 12 -8.99 -4.41 -3.92
C GLU A 12 -8.25 -3.30 -3.17
N ARG A 13 -7.51 -3.64 -2.11
CA ARG A 13 -6.69 -2.67 -1.38
C ARG A 13 -5.59 -2.06 -2.25
N ILE A 14 -4.94 -2.86 -3.09
CA ILE A 14 -3.93 -2.35 -4.03
C ILE A 14 -4.59 -1.44 -5.09
N ILE A 15 -5.79 -1.78 -5.57
CA ILE A 15 -6.55 -0.93 -6.50
C ILE A 15 -6.93 0.40 -5.83
N GLU A 16 -7.46 0.37 -4.61
CA GLU A 16 -7.80 1.58 -3.83
C GLU A 16 -6.54 2.43 -3.57
N ALA A 17 -5.41 1.80 -3.27
CA ALA A 17 -4.14 2.46 -3.07
C ALA A 17 -3.67 3.17 -4.36
N ILE A 18 -3.78 2.53 -5.52
CA ILE A 18 -3.42 3.15 -6.81
C ILE A 18 -4.40 4.27 -7.19
N ASP A 19 -5.71 4.12 -6.93
CA ASP A 19 -6.68 5.22 -7.12
C ASP A 19 -6.32 6.43 -6.23
N THR A 20 -5.88 6.17 -5.00
CA THR A 20 -5.42 7.19 -4.07
C THR A 20 -4.15 7.87 -4.57
N ASP A 21 -3.14 7.10 -4.98
CA ASP A 21 -1.87 7.59 -5.52
C ASP A 21 -2.07 8.47 -6.76
N MET A 22 -2.96 8.07 -7.68
CA MET A 22 -3.30 8.88 -8.86
C MET A 22 -4.07 10.16 -8.52
N ALA A 23 -4.85 10.16 -7.44
CA ALA A 23 -5.56 11.34 -6.96
C ALA A 23 -4.64 12.32 -6.18
N MET A 24 -3.51 11.82 -5.67
CA MET A 24 -2.52 12.66 -5.01
C MET A 24 -1.95 13.68 -5.99
N PRO A 25 -1.73 14.94 -5.53
CA PRO A 25 -1.00 15.93 -6.31
C PRO A 25 0.39 15.38 -6.64
N GLY A 26 0.69 15.18 -7.93
CA GLY A 26 1.92 14.54 -8.39
C GLY A 26 3.20 15.26 -7.94
N ALA A 27 4.31 14.53 -7.87
CA ALA A 27 5.65 15.04 -7.54
C ALA A 27 6.30 15.85 -8.69
N THR A 28 5.53 16.71 -9.37
CA THR A 28 6.01 17.62 -10.41
C THR A 28 5.72 19.06 -9.98
N GLY A 29 6.60 19.59 -9.14
CA GLY A 29 6.64 20.96 -8.66
C GLY A 29 7.71 21.14 -7.57
N PRO A 30 8.33 22.32 -7.40
CA PRO A 30 9.22 22.58 -6.27
C PRO A 30 8.49 22.31 -4.94
N ARG A 31 9.10 21.55 -4.03
CA ARG A 31 8.54 21.07 -2.74
C ARG A 31 7.83 22.12 -1.86
N MET A 32 8.05 23.41 -2.13
CA MET A 32 7.45 24.54 -1.39
C MET A 32 6.02 24.89 -1.84
N TYR A 33 5.62 24.48 -3.05
CA TYR A 33 4.29 24.73 -3.60
C TYR A 33 3.72 23.39 -4.05
N GLY A 34 2.88 22.78 -3.22
CA GLY A 34 2.04 21.65 -3.63
C GLY A 34 1.30 22.00 -4.92
N SER A 35 1.03 21.00 -5.77
CA SER A 35 0.74 21.14 -7.21
C SER A 35 -0.57 21.87 -7.60
N ALA A 36 -1.12 22.71 -6.74
CA ALA A 36 -2.10 23.70 -7.12
C ALA A 36 -1.38 25.05 -7.07
N MET A 37 -0.98 25.56 -8.24
CA MET A 37 -1.15 27.01 -8.42
C MET A 37 -2.60 27.29 -7.99
N PRO A 38 -2.85 28.17 -7.00
CA PRO A 38 -4.21 28.45 -6.57
C PRO A 38 -5.04 28.68 -7.83
N GLU A 39 -6.13 27.94 -7.99
CA GLU A 39 -7.13 28.28 -9.01
C GLU A 39 -7.38 29.78 -8.88
N TYR A 40 -7.26 30.50 -10.00
CA TYR A 40 -7.43 31.94 -10.06
C TYR A 40 -8.68 32.29 -9.25
N ILE A 41 -8.49 32.95 -8.10
CA ILE A 41 -9.60 33.30 -7.22
C ILE A 41 -10.36 34.37 -7.97
N HIS A 42 -11.45 33.99 -8.61
CA HIS A 42 -12.36 34.96 -9.21
C HIS A 42 -12.82 35.90 -8.10
N ASP A 43 -12.51 37.18 -8.26
CA ASP A 43 -13.06 38.22 -7.40
C ASP A 43 -14.60 38.16 -7.49
N ALA A 44 -15.30 38.59 -6.44
CA ALA A 44 -16.76 38.53 -6.41
C ALA A 44 -17.40 39.29 -7.59
N ALA A 45 -16.75 40.36 -8.05
CA ALA A 45 -17.14 41.10 -9.25
C ALA A 45 -17.01 40.25 -10.53
N GLU A 46 -15.91 39.52 -10.69
CA GLU A 46 -15.67 38.65 -11.86
C GLU A 46 -16.66 37.48 -11.90
N LEU A 47 -17.00 36.94 -10.73
CA LEU A 47 -17.99 35.89 -10.57
C LEU A 47 -19.38 36.32 -11.08
N ASN A 48 -19.84 37.48 -10.64
CA ASN A 48 -21.13 38.05 -11.07
C ASN A 48 -21.15 38.29 -12.59
N THR A 49 -19.98 38.65 -13.16
CA THR A 49 -19.87 38.90 -14.60
C THR A 49 -19.99 37.60 -15.38
N LEU A 50 -19.36 36.52 -14.89
CA LEU A 50 -19.45 35.19 -15.49
C LEU A 50 -20.85 34.57 -15.37
N GLU A 51 -21.53 34.75 -14.23
CA GLU A 51 -22.91 34.31 -14.02
C GLU A 51 -23.87 35.04 -14.96
N PHE A 52 -23.71 36.36 -15.14
CA PHE A 52 -24.48 37.14 -16.10
C PHE A 52 -24.26 36.68 -17.55
N VAL A 53 -23.00 36.41 -17.94
CA VAL A 53 -22.67 35.86 -19.28
C VAL A 53 -23.30 34.48 -19.47
N ASP A 54 -23.33 33.65 -18.43
CA ASP A 54 -23.93 32.33 -18.46
C ASP A 54 -25.45 32.34 -18.63
N GLU A 55 -26.15 33.29 -18.02
CA GLU A 55 -27.59 33.46 -18.18
C GLU A 55 -27.98 33.96 -19.57
N HIS A 56 -27.14 34.80 -20.19
CA HIS A 56 -27.50 35.50 -21.43
C HIS A 56 -26.87 34.95 -22.72
N LEU A 57 -25.71 34.30 -22.64
CA LEU A 57 -24.90 33.96 -23.82
C LEU A 57 -24.48 32.49 -23.88
N THR A 58 -24.04 31.92 -22.75
CA THR A 58 -23.36 30.62 -22.75
C THR A 58 -24.19 29.47 -22.16
N GLY A 59 -25.40 29.75 -21.67
CA GLY A 59 -26.35 28.72 -21.19
C GLY A 59 -25.83 27.95 -19.96
N GLY A 60 -25.09 28.61 -19.07
CA GLY A 60 -24.54 28.02 -17.86
C GLY A 60 -23.22 27.26 -18.03
N MET A 61 -22.48 27.50 -19.11
CA MET A 61 -21.21 26.81 -19.38
C MET A 61 -20.17 27.04 -18.28
N HIS A 62 -19.93 28.28 -17.87
CA HIS A 62 -18.91 28.62 -16.87
C HIS A 62 -19.25 28.05 -15.48
N THR A 63 -20.51 28.10 -15.11
CA THR A 63 -21.08 27.55 -13.87
C THR A 63 -20.94 26.03 -13.84
N ARG A 64 -21.22 25.33 -14.94
CA ARG A 64 -20.99 23.88 -15.05
C ARG A 64 -19.52 23.52 -14.92
N HIS A 65 -18.63 24.26 -15.58
CA HIS A 65 -17.18 24.05 -15.45
C HIS A 65 -16.70 24.26 -14.01
N ARG A 66 -17.19 25.30 -13.35
CA ARG A 66 -16.88 25.57 -11.94
C ARG A 66 -17.39 24.47 -11.03
N ASN A 67 -18.64 24.06 -11.16
CA ASN A 67 -19.21 22.99 -10.34
C ASN A 67 -18.45 21.68 -10.55
N ALA A 68 -18.13 21.33 -11.80
CA ALA A 68 -17.30 20.16 -12.09
C ALA A 68 -15.88 20.27 -11.47
N ALA A 69 -15.29 21.47 -11.44
CA ALA A 69 -14.00 21.70 -10.78
C ALA A 69 -14.11 21.56 -9.25
N ILE A 70 -15.15 22.13 -8.64
CA ILE A 70 -15.44 21.98 -7.20
C ILE A 70 -15.65 20.51 -6.87
N ASP A 71 -16.48 19.80 -7.63
CA ASP A 71 -16.76 18.37 -7.48
C ASP A 71 -15.47 17.56 -7.54
N ALA A 72 -14.61 17.83 -8.53
CA ALA A 72 -13.30 17.20 -8.66
C ALA A 72 -12.37 17.51 -7.48
N VAL A 73 -12.41 18.72 -6.92
CA VAL A 73 -11.66 19.07 -5.70
C VAL A 73 -12.18 18.28 -4.50
N THR A 74 -13.50 18.15 -4.31
CA THR A 74 -14.09 17.34 -3.25
C THR A 74 -13.78 15.85 -3.41
N GLU A 75 -13.88 15.30 -4.62
CA GLU A 75 -13.52 13.92 -4.91
C GLU A 75 -12.04 13.65 -4.60
N ARG A 76 -11.14 14.55 -5.02
CA ARG A 76 -9.70 14.47 -4.68
C ARG A 76 -9.48 14.52 -3.18
N ARG A 77 -10.10 15.45 -2.45
CA ARG A 77 -9.98 15.54 -0.99
C ARG A 77 -10.44 14.27 -0.29
N ALA A 78 -11.54 13.68 -0.74
CA ALA A 78 -12.03 12.40 -0.20
C ALA A 78 -11.04 11.25 -0.46
N LYS A 79 -10.43 11.23 -1.65
CA LYS A 79 -9.38 10.25 -2.00
C LYS A 79 -8.08 10.49 -1.23
N CYS A 80 -7.73 11.72 -0.91
CA CYS A 80 -6.47 12.09 -0.23
C CYS A 80 -6.59 12.25 1.30
N SER A 81 -7.54 11.60 1.97
CA SER A 81 -7.62 11.66 3.43
C SER A 81 -6.41 10.99 4.10
N LYS A 82 -5.96 11.48 5.28
CA LYS A 82 -4.79 10.93 6.00
C LYS A 82 -4.88 9.42 6.24
N VAL A 83 -6.07 8.94 6.61
CA VAL A 83 -6.33 7.50 6.84
C VAL A 83 -6.18 6.72 5.54
N ARG A 84 -6.69 7.27 4.42
CA ARG A 84 -6.59 6.62 3.10
C ARG A 84 -5.17 6.61 2.58
N ILE A 85 -4.40 7.68 2.80
CA ILE A 85 -2.95 7.74 2.50
C ILE A 85 -2.17 6.69 3.30
N GLY A 86 -2.43 6.56 4.61
CA GLY A 86 -1.77 5.53 5.42
C GLY A 86 -2.06 4.11 4.93
N ARG A 87 -3.32 3.81 4.57
CA ARG A 87 -3.70 2.51 3.98
C ARG A 87 -3.07 2.30 2.59
N MET A 88 -2.93 3.36 1.80
CA MET A 88 -2.25 3.32 0.50
C MET A 88 -0.77 2.97 0.70
N GLU A 89 -0.05 3.69 1.57
CA GLU A 89 1.37 3.45 1.84
C GLU A 89 1.62 2.01 2.31
N GLU A 90 0.77 1.51 3.21
CA GLU A 90 0.82 0.12 3.68
C GLU A 90 0.63 -0.88 2.53
N ALA A 91 -0.43 -0.72 1.74
CA ALA A 91 -0.76 -1.64 0.65
C ALA A 91 0.30 -1.63 -0.46
N LEU A 92 0.82 -0.45 -0.82
CA LEU A 92 1.88 -0.33 -1.82
C LEU A 92 3.21 -0.92 -1.32
N ALA A 93 3.49 -0.85 -0.01
CA ALA A 93 4.69 -1.44 0.57
C ALA A 93 4.69 -2.97 0.54
N TRP A 94 3.52 -3.63 0.53
CA TRP A 94 3.43 -5.09 0.43
C TRP A 94 4.07 -5.64 -0.85
N VAL A 95 3.89 -4.92 -1.97
CA VAL A 95 4.31 -5.39 -3.30
C VAL A 95 5.83 -5.58 -3.39
N PRO A 96 6.69 -4.57 -3.16
CA PRO A 96 8.15 -4.77 -3.19
C PRO A 96 8.66 -5.64 -2.05
N MET A 97 7.92 -5.71 -0.92
CA MET A 97 8.32 -6.50 0.24
C MET A 97 8.18 -8.01 0.04
N PHE A 98 7.17 -8.45 -0.72
CA PHE A 98 6.88 -9.88 -0.89
C PHE A 98 7.05 -10.38 -2.33
N VAL A 99 6.91 -9.52 -3.34
CA VAL A 99 7.03 -9.89 -4.76
C VAL A 99 8.41 -9.49 -5.27
N TRP A 100 9.33 -10.44 -5.34
CA TRP A 100 10.72 -10.20 -5.74
C TRP A 100 10.92 -9.97 -7.24
N ASP A 101 10.08 -10.59 -8.06
CA ASP A 101 10.14 -10.48 -9.53
C ASP A 101 9.63 -9.09 -9.99
N HIS A 102 10.51 -8.34 -10.66
CA HIS A 102 10.19 -7.02 -11.17
C HIS A 102 9.09 -7.02 -12.24
N GLU A 103 9.09 -7.97 -13.18
CA GLU A 103 8.05 -8.04 -14.22
C GLU A 103 6.68 -8.30 -13.58
N MET A 104 6.63 -9.16 -12.56
CA MET A 104 5.39 -9.44 -11.84
C MET A 104 4.87 -8.21 -11.08
N ARG A 105 5.75 -7.44 -10.43
CA ARG A 105 5.38 -6.17 -9.78
C ARG A 105 4.78 -5.17 -10.78
N VAL A 106 5.44 -4.98 -11.92
CA VAL A 106 4.98 -4.08 -12.98
C VAL A 106 3.60 -4.49 -13.47
N VAL A 107 3.38 -5.78 -13.72
CA VAL A 107 2.09 -6.29 -14.19
C VAL A 107 0.99 -6.11 -13.13
N LEU A 108 1.27 -6.35 -11.85
CA LEU A 108 0.32 -6.14 -10.77
C LEU A 108 -0.10 -4.66 -10.66
N PHE A 109 0.87 -3.74 -10.70
CA PHE A 109 0.58 -2.31 -10.65
C PHE A 109 -0.17 -1.81 -11.89
N ASP A 110 0.22 -2.24 -13.09
CA ASP A 110 -0.50 -1.85 -14.31
C ASP A 110 -1.92 -2.41 -14.33
N TYR A 111 -2.13 -3.63 -13.82
CA TYR A 111 -3.46 -4.20 -13.67
C TYR A 111 -4.31 -3.38 -12.69
N ALA A 112 -3.76 -3.05 -11.52
CA ALA A 112 -4.43 -2.25 -10.52
C ALA A 112 -4.78 -0.84 -11.04
N ARG A 113 -3.86 -0.21 -11.79
CA ARG A 113 -4.07 1.09 -12.44
C ARG A 113 -5.18 1.04 -13.48
N VAL A 114 -5.19 0.01 -14.33
CA VAL A 114 -6.26 -0.17 -15.32
C VAL A 114 -7.61 -0.31 -14.63
N LYS A 115 -7.67 -1.07 -13.53
CA LYS A 115 -8.90 -1.24 -12.75
C LYS A 115 -9.35 0.04 -12.04
N ALA A 116 -8.43 0.78 -11.43
CA ALA A 116 -8.71 2.07 -10.79
C ALA A 116 -9.27 3.10 -11.80
N ASN A 117 -8.78 3.10 -13.05
CA ASN A 117 -9.29 3.97 -14.11
C ASN A 117 -10.56 3.45 -14.81
N GLY A 118 -11.09 2.27 -14.41
CA GLY A 118 -12.24 1.65 -15.08
C GLY A 118 -11.97 1.19 -16.52
N TRP A 119 -10.70 0.99 -16.91
CA TRP A 119 -10.31 0.60 -18.26
C TRP A 119 -10.43 -0.90 -18.50
N ASP A 120 -10.57 -1.29 -19.77
CA ASP A 120 -10.53 -2.70 -20.17
C ASP A 120 -9.08 -3.20 -20.27
N TRP A 121 -8.74 -4.16 -19.40
CA TRP A 121 -7.44 -4.81 -19.34
C TRP A 121 -7.01 -5.46 -20.67
N THR A 122 -7.93 -6.08 -21.39
CA THR A 122 -7.62 -6.73 -22.67
C THR A 122 -7.23 -5.70 -23.72
N ARG A 123 -7.96 -4.59 -23.79
CA ARG A 123 -7.64 -3.47 -24.69
C ARG A 123 -6.31 -2.82 -24.31
N PHE A 124 -6.06 -2.64 -23.02
CA PHE A 124 -4.80 -2.10 -22.52
C PHE A 124 -3.58 -2.94 -22.94
N ILE A 125 -3.63 -4.27 -22.75
CA ILE A 125 -2.55 -5.18 -23.15
C ILE A 125 -2.27 -5.06 -24.65
N SER A 126 -3.31 -5.11 -25.49
CA SER A 126 -3.16 -5.01 -26.95
C SER A 126 -2.54 -3.68 -27.36
N ALA A 127 -2.99 -2.56 -26.78
CA ALA A 127 -2.41 -1.25 -27.04
C ALA A 127 -0.95 -1.15 -26.58
N ARG A 128 -0.62 -1.68 -25.40
CA ARG A 128 0.75 -1.71 -24.85
C ARG A 128 1.68 -2.50 -25.76
N ASN A 129 1.29 -3.70 -26.20
CA ASN A 129 2.09 -4.55 -27.07
C ASN A 129 2.31 -3.91 -28.44
N ARG A 130 1.28 -3.27 -29.01
CA ARG A 130 1.41 -2.52 -30.27
C ARG A 130 2.38 -1.33 -30.15
N ARG A 131 2.32 -0.59 -29.05
CA ARG A 131 3.17 0.59 -28.82
C ARG A 131 4.63 0.22 -28.50
N ASN A 132 4.88 -0.97 -27.95
CA ASN A 132 6.21 -1.41 -27.52
C ASN A 132 6.58 -2.77 -28.14
N PRO A 133 6.79 -2.85 -29.47
CA PRO A 133 7.09 -4.12 -30.14
C PRO A 133 8.43 -4.72 -29.73
N GLN A 134 9.38 -3.88 -29.27
CA GLN A 134 10.70 -4.31 -28.82
C GLN A 134 10.70 -4.98 -27.44
N LYS A 135 9.63 -4.81 -26.66
CA LYS A 135 9.50 -5.42 -25.33
C LYS A 135 8.82 -6.78 -25.44
N LYS A 136 9.14 -7.68 -24.51
CA LYS A 136 8.44 -8.97 -24.36
C LYS A 136 6.92 -8.77 -24.41
N ALA A 137 6.28 -9.48 -25.33
CA ALA A 137 4.85 -9.38 -25.54
C ALA A 137 4.10 -9.90 -24.33
N TRP A 138 3.13 -9.14 -23.86
CA TRP A 138 2.27 -9.51 -22.75
C TRP A 138 1.15 -10.42 -23.23
N VAL A 139 1.09 -11.63 -22.67
CA VAL A 139 0.08 -12.65 -23.00
C VAL A 139 -0.90 -12.76 -21.83
N LYS A 140 -2.19 -12.52 -22.09
CA LYS A 140 -3.25 -12.41 -21.06
C LYS A 140 -3.23 -13.53 -20.02
N ARG A 141 -3.14 -14.79 -20.46
CA ARG A 141 -3.11 -15.97 -19.55
C ARG A 141 -1.90 -15.94 -18.61
N THR A 142 -0.73 -15.61 -19.14
CA THR A 142 0.51 -15.49 -18.36
C THR A 142 0.42 -14.35 -17.35
N LEU A 143 -0.11 -13.20 -17.76
CA LEU A 143 -0.28 -12.05 -16.88
C LEU A 143 -1.23 -12.36 -15.71
N TYR A 144 -2.36 -13.02 -15.96
CA TYR A 144 -3.25 -13.41 -14.86
C TYR A 144 -2.59 -14.38 -13.89
N ARG A 145 -1.84 -15.36 -14.38
CA ARG A 145 -1.07 -16.27 -13.53
C ARG A 145 -0.04 -15.52 -12.69
N TRP A 146 0.59 -14.49 -13.26
CA TRP A 146 1.54 -13.66 -12.51
C TRP A 146 0.84 -12.84 -11.44
N ILE A 147 -0.29 -12.22 -11.74
CA ILE A 147 -1.10 -11.47 -10.77
C ILE A 147 -1.51 -12.39 -9.61
N GLU A 148 -2.08 -13.56 -9.91
CA GLU A 148 -2.48 -14.56 -8.92
C GLU A 148 -1.30 -14.99 -8.04
N LYS A 149 -0.16 -15.32 -8.65
CA LYS A 149 1.06 -15.69 -7.91
C LYS A 149 1.59 -14.53 -7.05
N SER A 150 1.54 -13.29 -7.51
CA SER A 150 1.91 -12.12 -6.71
C SER A 150 1.00 -11.94 -5.51
N LEU A 151 -0.31 -12.09 -5.69
CA LEU A 151 -1.28 -11.99 -4.60
C LEU A 151 -1.06 -13.11 -3.57
N GLN A 152 -0.79 -14.33 -4.02
CA GLN A 152 -0.45 -15.45 -3.14
C GLN A 152 0.84 -15.19 -2.34
N GLN A 153 1.88 -14.62 -2.95
CA GLN A 153 3.11 -14.26 -2.25
C GLN A 153 2.87 -13.21 -1.17
N ILE A 154 2.03 -12.21 -1.46
CA ILE A 154 1.64 -11.17 -0.50
C ILE A 154 0.83 -11.77 0.64
N GLU A 155 -0.15 -12.60 0.34
CA GLU A 155 -0.98 -13.31 1.32
C GLU A 155 -0.13 -14.13 2.29
N CYS A 156 0.77 -14.98 1.77
CA CYS A 156 1.70 -15.75 2.62
C CYS A 156 2.60 -14.84 3.47
N GLY A 157 3.07 -13.73 2.90
CA GLY A 157 3.89 -12.75 3.60
C GLY A 157 3.17 -12.06 4.76
N ILE A 158 1.91 -11.67 4.57
CA ILE A 158 1.07 -11.05 5.60
C ILE A 158 0.79 -12.05 6.72
N VAL A 159 0.38 -13.27 6.36
CA VAL A 159 0.09 -14.34 7.34
C VAL A 159 1.32 -14.64 8.19
N ASN A 160 2.49 -14.82 7.58
CA ASN A 160 3.73 -15.09 8.32
C ASN A 160 4.11 -13.94 9.27
N LYS A 161 3.91 -12.68 8.89
CA LYS A 161 4.14 -11.53 9.79
C LYS A 161 3.14 -11.51 10.95
N SER A 162 1.88 -11.85 10.70
CA SER A 162 0.87 -11.93 11.76
C SER A 162 1.15 -13.05 12.76
N ILE A 163 1.64 -14.20 12.29
CA ILE A 163 2.07 -15.31 13.14
C ILE A 163 3.29 -14.91 13.99
N LEU A 164 4.30 -14.26 13.39
CA LEU A 164 5.48 -13.78 14.13
C LEU A 164 5.13 -12.75 15.22
N LEU A 165 4.14 -11.88 14.98
CA LEU A 165 3.65 -10.95 16.00
C LEU A 165 2.94 -11.68 17.16
N MET A 166 2.20 -12.75 16.88
CA MET A 166 1.55 -13.55 17.92
C MET A 166 2.53 -14.40 18.74
N ASP A 167 3.59 -14.95 18.13
CA ASP A 167 4.62 -15.73 18.85
C ASP A 167 5.42 -14.86 19.85
N THR A 168 5.60 -13.57 19.57
CA THR A 168 6.28 -12.65 20.52
C THR A 168 5.46 -12.34 21.78
N ALA A 169 4.13 -12.52 21.75
CA ALA A 169 3.30 -12.41 22.95
C ALA A 169 3.49 -13.60 23.91
N GLY A 170 3.92 -14.76 23.42
CA GLY A 170 4.30 -15.92 24.24
C GLY A 170 5.63 -15.75 24.98
N LEU A 171 6.55 -14.94 24.44
CA LEU A 171 7.85 -14.69 25.09
C LEU A 171 7.75 -13.80 26.34
N GLN A 172 6.69 -13.00 26.49
CA GLN A 172 6.46 -12.20 27.70
C GLN A 172 5.87 -13.02 28.86
N VAL A 173 5.23 -14.16 28.58
CA VAL A 173 4.70 -15.06 29.61
C VAL A 173 5.82 -15.93 30.20
N ALA A 174 6.86 -16.27 29.43
CA ALA A 174 8.01 -17.05 29.92
C ALA A 174 8.94 -16.29 30.90
N HIS A 175 8.85 -14.96 31.00
CA HIS A 175 9.61 -14.18 31.99
C HIS A 175 8.87 -13.98 33.33
N GLY A 176 7.59 -14.37 33.42
CA GLY A 176 6.78 -14.28 34.64
C GLY A 176 6.86 -15.54 35.53
N GLU A 177 7.10 -16.71 34.95
CA GLU A 177 7.07 -18.00 35.66
C GLU A 177 8.47 -18.50 36.11
N ALA A 178 9.54 -17.73 35.86
CA ALA A 178 10.88 -18.03 36.36
C ALA A 178 11.17 -17.41 37.76
N LYS A 179 10.13 -16.97 38.49
CA LYS A 179 10.21 -16.65 39.91
C LYS A 179 9.45 -17.73 40.67
N HIS A 180 10.19 -18.60 41.35
CA HIS A 180 9.72 -19.74 42.16
C HIS A 180 9.60 -21.09 41.45
N THR A 181 10.74 -21.72 41.13
CA THR A 181 10.97 -23.11 41.56
C THR A 181 12.45 -23.28 41.86
N GLY A 182 12.78 -23.37 43.14
CA GLY A 182 14.14 -23.66 43.59
C GLY A 182 14.58 -25.05 43.18
N LYS A 183 15.81 -25.14 42.69
CA LYS A 183 16.73 -26.27 42.86
C LYS A 183 18.13 -25.78 42.51
N SER A 184 18.88 -25.45 43.57
CA SER A 184 20.33 -25.28 43.54
C SER A 184 20.96 -26.56 42.99
N ILE A 185 21.59 -26.46 41.83
CA ILE A 185 22.35 -27.56 41.22
C ILE A 185 23.68 -26.98 40.70
N ARG A 186 24.76 -27.40 41.37
CA ARG A 186 26.20 -27.29 41.07
C ARG A 186 27.00 -26.23 41.84
N SER A 187 27.23 -26.46 43.13
CA SER A 187 28.57 -26.23 43.73
C SER A 187 29.29 -27.57 43.81
N GLY A 188 30.08 -27.87 42.78
CA GLY A 188 30.84 -29.11 42.70
C GLY A 188 31.83 -29.03 41.56
N LEU A 189 32.81 -28.14 41.64
CA LEU A 189 34.06 -28.23 40.89
C LEU A 189 35.12 -27.31 41.54
N ARG A 190 35.83 -27.84 42.55
CA ARG A 190 37.26 -27.61 42.87
C ARG A 190 37.60 -28.37 44.16
N SER A 191 37.90 -29.66 44.00
CA SER A 191 38.82 -30.37 44.88
C SER A 191 40.21 -30.19 44.30
N TRP A 192 41.00 -29.27 44.89
CA TRP A 192 42.45 -29.33 44.83
C TRP A 192 42.91 -29.65 46.24
N THR A 193 43.59 -30.78 46.35
CA THR A 193 44.13 -31.38 47.58
C THR A 193 45.09 -30.44 48.30
N SER A 194 44.93 -30.31 49.62
CA SER A 194 46.04 -30.22 50.57
C SER A 194 45.75 -31.12 51.76
N PRO A 195 46.71 -31.95 52.20
CA PRO A 195 46.55 -32.94 53.26
C PRO A 195 46.80 -32.35 54.64
N GLU A 196 46.42 -33.11 55.65
CA GLU A 196 46.62 -32.94 57.11
C GLU A 196 45.36 -32.54 57.89
N GLU A 197 45.20 -33.22 59.02
CA GLU A 197 44.21 -33.04 60.09
C GLU A 197 42.88 -33.80 59.97
N MET A 198 42.96 -35.13 60.13
CA MET A 198 42.08 -35.76 61.12
C MET A 198 42.61 -35.40 62.51
N PRO A 199 41.71 -35.10 63.47
CA PRO A 199 41.83 -35.74 64.76
C PRO A 199 40.56 -36.50 65.14
N ALA A 200 40.82 -37.51 65.96
CA ALA A 200 39.95 -38.60 66.33
C ALA A 200 39.03 -38.28 67.53
N ALA A 201 38.02 -39.15 67.66
CA ALA A 201 37.09 -39.36 68.78
C ALA A 201 36.01 -38.28 69.00
#